data_AF-A0A957S4P2-F1
#
_entry.id   AF-A0A957S4P2-F1
#
_cell.length_a   1.000
_cell.length_b   1.000
_cell.length_c   1.000
_cell.angle_alpha   90.00
_cell.angle_beta   90.00
_cell.angle_gamma   90.00
#
_symmetry.space_group_name_H-M   'P 1'
#
loop_
_entity.id
_entity.type
_entity.pdbx_description
1 polymer ?
#
loop_
_entity_poly.entity_id
_entity_poly.type
_entity_poly.pdbx_seq_one_letter_code
_entity_poly.pdbx_strand_id
1 'polypeptide(L)' 'QLIEVPDEEYDSFACNVLAVAPGVCIMLEGNPVTQARLEEAGVAVHTFPGQDLCIKGGGGPTCLTRPLWRQV' A
#
# COMPACT_ATOMS: atom_id res chain seq x y z
N GLN A 1 6.16 14.75 4.55
CA GLN A 1 7.39 14.19 3.96
C GLN A 1 7.00 13.32 2.77
N LEU A 2 7.78 13.30 1.71
CA LEU A 2 7.60 12.36 0.60
C LEU A 2 8.32 11.05 0.93
N ILE A 3 7.66 9.92 0.68
CA ILE A 3 8.22 8.57 0.88
C ILE A 3 8.32 7.94 -0.49
N GLU A 4 9.55 7.77 -0.97
CA GLU A 4 9.81 7.17 -2.27
C GLU A 4 9.62 5.65 -2.19
N VAL A 5 9.05 5.08 -3.25
CA VAL A 5 9.02 3.63 -3.48
C VAL A 5 10.27 3.26 -4.26
N PRO A 6 11.05 2.24 -3.83
CA PRO A 6 12.23 1.81 -4.59
C PRO A 6 11.81 1.13 -5.90
N ASP A 7 12.65 1.24 -6.93
CA ASP A 7 12.36 0.68 -8.27
C ASP A 7 12.10 -0.83 -8.20
N GLU A 8 12.79 -1.55 -7.31
CA GLU A 8 12.64 -2.99 -7.13
C GLU A 8 11.25 -3.41 -6.61
N GLU A 9 10.52 -2.49 -5.98
CA GLU A 9 9.17 -2.74 -5.44
C GLU A 9 8.07 -2.07 -6.28
N TYR A 10 8.42 -1.50 -7.44
CA TYR A 10 7.46 -0.88 -8.34
C TYR A 10 6.49 -1.92 -8.95
N ASP A 11 7.04 -2.99 -9.52
CA ASP A 11 6.27 -4.03 -10.21
C ASP A 11 5.45 -4.91 -9.25
N SER A 12 5.78 -4.89 -7.95
CA SER A 12 4.99 -5.52 -6.88
C SER A 12 3.90 -4.61 -6.31
N PHE A 13 3.65 -3.47 -6.96
CA PHE A 13 2.63 -2.48 -6.61
C PHE A 13 2.77 -1.93 -5.18
N ALA A 14 3.99 -1.74 -4.67
CA ALA A 14 4.21 -1.18 -3.33
C ALA A 14 3.61 0.21 -3.13
N CYS A 15 3.51 1.00 -4.21
CA CYS A 15 2.87 2.32 -4.18
C CYS A 15 1.33 2.24 -4.06
N ASN A 16 0.73 1.06 -4.28
CA ASN A 16 -0.71 0.86 -4.18
C ASN A 16 -1.11 0.68 -2.71
N VAL A 17 -1.07 1.80 -1.97
CA VAL A 17 -1.37 1.86 -0.54
C VAL A 17 -2.76 2.47 -0.35
N LEU A 18 -3.61 1.78 0.40
CA LEU A 18 -4.95 2.27 0.73
C LEU A 18 -4.93 2.92 2.12
N ALA A 19 -5.05 4.25 2.17
CA ALA A 19 -5.25 4.97 3.43
C ALA A 19 -6.67 4.74 3.96
N VAL A 20 -6.80 4.28 5.21
CA VAL A 20 -8.10 3.98 5.85
C VAL A 20 -8.42 4.93 7.01
N ALA A 21 -7.41 5.55 7.59
CA ALA A 21 -7.51 6.61 8.59
C ALA A 21 -6.22 7.47 8.57
N PRO A 22 -6.19 8.64 9.21
CA PRO A 22 -4.97 9.42 9.36
C PRO A 22 -3.84 8.58 9.95
N GLY A 23 -2.74 8.42 9.21
CA GLY A 23 -1.60 7.61 9.64
C GLY A 23 -1.85 6.10 9.69
N VAL A 24 -2.90 5.58 9.04
CA VAL A 24 -3.17 4.13 8.98
C VAL A 24 -3.44 3.71 7.54
N CYS A 25 -2.74 2.68 7.08
CA CYS A 25 -2.89 2.17 5.72
C CYS A 25 -2.88 0.65 5.60
N ILE A 26 -3.32 0.19 4.43
CA ILE A 26 -3.28 -1.21 3.99
C ILE A 26 -2.41 -1.28 2.73
N MET A 27 -1.46 -2.21 2.69
CA MET A 27 -0.62 -2.48 1.51
C MET A 27 -0.45 -3.99 1.25
N LEU A 28 0.13 -4.34 0.11
CA LEU A 28 0.46 -5.73 -0.20
C LEU A 28 1.67 -6.20 0.63
N GLU A 29 1.60 -7.44 1.12
CA GLU A 29 2.78 -8.16 1.63
C GLU A 29 3.85 -8.31 0.55
N GLY A 30 5.12 -8.38 0.96
CA GLY A 30 6.25 -8.59 0.05
C GLY A 30 6.96 -7.31 -0.41
N ASN A 31 6.63 -6.15 0.18
CA ASN A 31 7.27 -4.85 -0.09
C ASN A 31 7.96 -4.30 1.18
N PRO A 32 9.01 -4.98 1.69
CA PRO A 32 9.60 -4.69 2.99
C PRO A 32 10.23 -3.29 3.10
N VAL A 33 10.78 -2.74 2.01
CA VAL A 33 11.44 -1.42 2.05
C VAL A 33 10.40 -0.31 2.14
N THR A 34 9.36 -0.37 1.31
CA THR A 34 8.25 0.59 1.37
C THR A 34 7.50 0.51 2.69
N GLN A 35 7.26 -0.71 3.20
CA GLN A 35 6.65 -0.91 4.52
C GLN A 35 7.48 -0.24 5.62
N ALA A 36 8.79 -0.53 5.69
CA ALA A 36 9.66 0.03 6.71
C ALA A 36 9.69 1.58 6.65
N ARG A 37 9.77 2.16 5.44
CA ARG A 37 9.77 3.62 5.27
C ARG A 37 8.46 4.27 5.74
N LEU A 38 7.32 3.60 5.54
CA LEU A 38 6.02 4.06 6.04
C LEU A 38 5.97 3.99 7.57
N GLU A 39 6.42 2.88 8.15
CA GLU A 39 6.48 2.69 9.60
C GLU A 39 7.43 3.71 10.27
N GLU A 40 8.60 3.98 9.69
CA GLU A 40 9.55 5.01 10.14
C GLU A 40 8.95 6.42 10.08
N ALA A 41 8.05 6.68 9.13
CA ALA A 41 7.30 7.93 9.05
C ALA A 41 6.11 8.01 10.02
N GLY A 42 5.92 6.99 10.88
CA GLY A 42 4.87 6.94 11.89
C GLY A 42 3.52 6.46 11.37
N VAL A 43 3.48 5.79 10.21
CA VAL A 43 2.26 5.19 9.66
C VAL A 43 2.08 3.78 10.21
N ALA A 44 0.89 3.47 10.73
CA ALA A 44 0.50 2.10 11.05
C ALA A 44 0.16 1.36 9.75
N VAL A 45 0.99 0.37 9.39
CA VAL A 45 0.86 -0.41 8.17
C VAL A 45 0.23 -1.77 8.47
N HIS A 46 -0.87 -2.08 7.79
CA HIS A 46 -1.45 -3.41 7.75
C HIS A 46 -1.18 -4.04 6.38
N THR A 47 -0.84 -5.32 6.37
CA THR A 47 -0.56 -6.04 5.13
C THR A 47 -1.54 -7.19 4.93
N PHE A 48 -1.71 -7.64 3.69
CA PHE A 48 -2.45 -8.85 3.36
C PHE A 48 -1.79 -9.63 2.22
N PRO A 49 -1.97 -10.98 2.17
CA PRO A 49 -1.39 -11.81 1.13
C PRO A 49 -2.19 -11.67 -0.18
N GLY A 50 -1.79 -10.71 -1.02
CA GLY A 50 -2.48 -10.38 -2.27
C GLY A 50 -1.90 -10.99 -3.54
N GLN A 51 -0.89 -11.87 -3.47
CA GLN A 51 -0.15 -12.42 -4.63
C GLN A 51 -1.07 -12.89 -5.77
N ASP A 52 -2.10 -13.68 -5.48
CA ASP A 52 -2.94 -14.28 -6.51
C ASP A 52 -4.04 -13.36 -7.05
N LEU A 53 -4.38 -12.31 -6.32
CA LEU A 53 -5.45 -11.38 -6.67
C LEU A 53 -4.90 -10.10 -7.30
N CYS A 54 -3.85 -9.57 -6.69
CA CYS A 54 -3.32 -8.24 -6.93
C CYS A 54 -2.20 -8.27 -7.96
N ILE A 55 -1.17 -9.11 -7.77
CA ILE A 55 -0.04 -9.20 -8.72
C ILE A 55 -0.52 -9.73 -10.07
N LYS A 56 -1.29 -10.82 -10.07
CA LYS A 56 -1.90 -11.37 -11.30
C LYS A 56 -2.93 -10.44 -11.92
N GLY A 57 -3.64 -9.66 -11.09
CA GLY A 57 -4.66 -8.70 -11.53
C GLY A 57 -4.10 -7.33 -11.94
N GLY A 58 -2.80 -7.10 -11.76
CA GLY A 58 -2.14 -5.85 -12.10
C GLY A 58 -2.50 -4.66 -11.21
N GLY A 59 -2.72 -4.89 -9.90
CA GLY A 59 -3.11 -3.81 -8.97
C GLY A 59 -2.86 -4.14 -7.51
N GLY A 60 -3.48 -3.37 -6.61
CA GLY A 60 -3.38 -3.55 -5.16
C GLY A 60 -4.64 -3.12 -4.41
N PRO A 61 -4.59 -2.90 -3.09
CA PRO A 61 -5.76 -2.62 -2.25
C PRO A 61 -6.58 -1.40 -2.69
N THR A 62 -5.95 -0.36 -3.24
CA THR A 62 -6.68 0.80 -3.76
C THR A 62 -7.48 0.44 -5.01
N CYS A 63 -6.99 -0.45 -5.85
CA CYS A 63 -7.71 -0.92 -7.05
C CYS A 63 -8.88 -1.87 -6.71
N LEU A 64 -8.78 -2.60 -5.59
CA LEU A 64 -9.83 -3.50 -5.10
C LEU A 64 -10.98 -2.77 -4.41
N THR A 65 -10.83 -1.48 -4.14
CA THR A 65 -11.77 -0.71 -3.34
C THR A 65 -12.34 0.45 -4.13
N ARG A 66 -13.59 0.80 -3.82
CA ARG A 66 -14.25 2.00 -4.32
C ARG A 66 -14.81 2.77 -3.15
N PRO A 67 -14.14 3.83 -2.67
CA PRO A 67 -14.63 4.59 -1.52
C PRO A 67 -16.00 5.19 -1.84
N LEU A 68 -17.00 4.91 -1.00
CA LEU A 68 -18.34 5.48 -1.14
C LEU A 68 -18.44 6.89 -0.55
N TRP A 69 -17.53 7.21 0.39
CA TRP A 69 -17.48 8.47 1.09
C TRP A 69 -16.04 8.88 1.33
N ARG A 70 -15.72 10.15 1.08
CA ARG A 70 -14.42 10.76 1.36
C ARG A 70 -14.66 12.16 1.88
N GLN A 71 -14.19 12.44 3.10
CA GLN A 71 -14.15 13.82 3.61
C GLN A 71 -12.90 14.49 3.05
N VAL A 72 -13.04 15.76 2.66
CA VAL A 72 -11.96 16.60 2.12
C VAL A 72 -11.54 17.59 3.19
#